data_AF-F7XNH0-F1
#
_entry.id   AF-F7XNH0-F1
#
_cell.length_a   1.000
_cell.length_b   1.000
_cell.length_c   1.000
_cell.angle_alpha   90.00
_cell.angle_beta   90.00
_cell.angle_gamma   90.00
#
_symmetry.space_group_name_H-M   'P 1'
#
loop_
_entity.id
_entity.type
_entity.pdbx_description
1 polymer ?
#
loop_
_entity_poly.entity_id
_entity_poly.type
_entity_poly.pdbx_seq_one_letter_code
_entity_poly.pdbx_strand_id
1 'polypeptide(L)'
;MYAVPGIDFIAPLAGGFIGSYFTASNTSEGLSVGLWMTVIMIIPSIVLAFLIGTLFSGMAFIGFLGAFSVIFITLILISHIAILGTIGTVLGGWFNSRQSTN
;
A
#
# COMPACT_ATOMS: atom_id res chain seq x y z
N MET A 1 1.31 12.90 -8.13
CA MET A 1 1.04 11.46 -8.23
C MET A 1 -0.48 11.26 -8.26
N TYR A 2 -1.10 11.54 -9.40
CA TYR A 2 -2.53 11.29 -9.73
C TYR A 2 -2.70 11.38 -11.26
N ALA A 3 -1.67 10.98 -12.03
CA ALA A 3 -1.62 11.33 -13.45
C ALA A 3 -2.71 10.59 -14.25
N VAL A 4 -3.19 9.45 -13.75
CA VAL A 4 -4.33 8.70 -14.33
C VAL A 4 -5.11 8.03 -13.18
N PRO A 5 -6.29 8.55 -12.79
CA PRO A 5 -7.09 8.03 -11.68
C PRO A 5 -7.36 6.52 -11.73
N GLY A 6 -7.54 5.97 -12.94
CA GLY A 6 -7.78 4.53 -13.12
C GLY A 6 -6.54 3.66 -12.89
N ILE A 7 -5.34 4.16 -13.22
CA ILE A 7 -4.10 3.40 -13.04
C ILE A 7 -3.75 3.34 -11.55
N ASP A 8 -3.85 4.46 -10.85
CA ASP A 8 -3.55 4.52 -9.42
C ASP A 8 -4.53 3.68 -8.58
N PHE A 9 -5.76 3.47 -9.08
CA PHE A 9 -6.73 2.58 -8.47
C PHE A 9 -6.33 1.09 -8.61
N ILE A 10 -5.86 0.68 -9.79
CA ILE A 10 -5.57 -0.73 -10.12
C ILE A 10 -4.12 -1.12 -9.78
N ALA A 11 -3.21 -0.16 -9.72
CA ALA A 11 -1.78 -0.40 -9.51
C ALA A 11 -1.47 -1.23 -8.25
N PRO A 12 -2.13 -1.03 -7.09
CA PRO A 12 -1.94 -1.89 -5.92
C PRO A 12 -2.26 -3.36 -6.20
N LEU A 13 -3.38 -3.60 -6.89
CA LEU A 13 -3.84 -4.94 -7.25
C LEU A 13 -2.84 -5.61 -8.19
N ALA A 14 -2.45 -4.92 -9.26
CA ALA A 14 -1.50 -5.43 -10.25
C ALA A 14 -0.10 -5.66 -9.64
N GLY A 15 0.39 -4.71 -8.83
CA GLY A 15 1.67 -4.81 -8.14
C GLY A 15 1.70 -5.96 -7.13
N GLY A 16 0.65 -6.11 -6.33
CA GLY A 16 0.50 -7.24 -5.41
C GLY A 16 0.45 -8.58 -6.15
N PHE A 17 -0.33 -8.64 -7.25
CA PHE A 17 -0.41 -9.83 -8.08
C PHE A 17 0.94 -10.25 -8.65
N ILE A 18 1.63 -9.33 -9.33
CA ILE A 18 2.92 -9.59 -9.97
C ILE A 18 3.96 -9.97 -8.90
N GLY A 19 4.02 -9.22 -7.79
CA GLY A 19 4.98 -9.47 -6.71
C GLY A 19 4.83 -10.87 -6.14
N SER A 20 3.61 -11.29 -5.83
CA SER A 20 3.34 -12.61 -5.25
C SER A 20 3.43 -13.75 -6.28
N TYR A 21 3.05 -13.51 -7.54
CA TYR A 21 3.14 -14.50 -8.60
C TYR A 21 4.56 -15.05 -8.79
N PHE A 22 5.59 -14.24 -8.58
CA PHE A 22 7.00 -14.68 -8.69
C PHE A 22 7.64 -15.12 -7.37
N THR A 23 7.01 -14.83 -6.23
CA THR A 23 7.66 -14.99 -4.90
C THR A 23 6.93 -15.91 -3.94
N ALA A 24 5.63 -16.15 -4.14
CA ALA A 24 4.82 -17.03 -3.30
C ALA A 24 4.52 -18.35 -4.02
N SER A 25 4.81 -19.46 -3.36
CA SER A 25 4.54 -20.82 -3.87
C SER A 25 3.09 -21.26 -3.67
N ASN A 26 2.34 -20.57 -2.80
CA ASN A 26 0.97 -20.90 -2.44
C ASN A 26 0.20 -19.66 -1.97
N THR A 27 -1.13 -19.79 -1.86
CA THR A 27 -2.02 -18.72 -1.43
C THR A 27 -1.69 -18.17 -0.03
N SER A 28 -1.26 -19.03 0.90
CA SER A 28 -0.89 -18.60 2.26
C SER A 28 0.36 -17.73 2.29
N GLU A 29 1.36 -18.06 1.46
CA GLU A 29 2.53 -17.22 1.26
C GLU A 29 2.14 -15.89 0.59
N GLY A 30 1.21 -15.91 -0.37
CA GLY A 30 0.67 -14.69 -0.98
C GLY A 30 -0.01 -13.77 0.03
N LEU A 31 -0.73 -14.33 1.01
CA LEU A 31 -1.30 -13.55 2.12
C LEU A 31 -0.20 -12.93 3.00
N SER A 32 0.83 -13.71 3.35
CA SER A 32 1.97 -13.24 4.13
C SER A 32 2.71 -12.08 3.42
N VAL A 33 2.96 -12.22 2.11
CA VAL A 33 3.57 -11.17 1.29
C VAL A 33 2.73 -9.90 1.30
N GLY A 34 1.41 -9.99 1.13
CA GLY A 34 0.50 -8.84 1.17
C GLY A 34 0.50 -8.12 2.53
N LEU A 35 0.57 -8.88 3.61
CA LEU A 35 0.64 -8.35 4.97
C LEU A 35 1.96 -7.60 5.22
N TRP A 36 3.09 -8.18 4.81
CA TRP A 36 4.40 -7.52 4.91
C TRP A 36 4.52 -6.27 4.02
N MET A 37 4.01 -6.32 2.79
CA MET A 37 3.95 -5.14 1.91
C MET A 37 3.17 -4.00 2.56
N THR A 38 2.03 -4.31 3.19
CA THR A 38 1.21 -3.33 3.91
C THR A 38 1.97 -2.69 5.08
N VAL A 39 2.63 -3.50 5.91
CA VAL A 39 3.38 -3.01 7.08
C VAL A 39 4.52 -2.08 6.64
N ILE A 40 5.26 -2.45 5.60
CA ILE A 40 6.39 -1.65 5.09
C ILE A 40 5.89 -0.32 4.52
N MET A 41 4.72 -0.30 3.88
CA MET A 41 4.15 0.92 3.30
C MET A 41 3.73 1.98 4.31
N ILE A 42 3.53 1.61 5.57
CA ILE A 42 3.20 2.57 6.63
C ILE A 42 4.41 3.47 6.96
N ILE A 43 5.64 2.97 6.78
CA ILE A 43 6.86 3.65 7.21
C ILE A 43 7.06 4.99 6.47
N PRO A 44 7.05 5.06 5.12
CA PRO A 44 7.21 6.34 4.40
C PRO A 44 6.12 7.35 4.75
N SER A 45 4.91 6.87 4.99
CA SER A 45 3.75 7.68 5.35
C SER A 45 3.90 8.36 6.72
N ILE A 46 4.41 7.64 7.73
CA ILE A 46 4.71 8.21 9.05
C ILE A 46 5.78 9.29 8.93
N VAL A 47 6.84 9.02 8.15
CA VAL A 47 7.92 9.98 7.91
C VAL A 47 7.41 11.26 7.25
N LEU A 48 6.52 11.13 6.25
CA LEU A 48 5.93 12.27 5.55
C LEU A 48 5.02 13.11 6.48
N ALA A 49 4.19 12.46 7.30
CA ALA A 49 3.35 13.15 8.27
C ALA A 49 4.18 13.94 9.29
N PHE A 50 5.27 13.35 9.79
CA PHE A 50 6.20 14.02 10.69
C PHE A 50 6.91 15.21 10.02
N LEU A 51 7.37 15.04 8.77
CA LEU A 51 8.01 16.12 8.00
C LEU A 51 7.06 17.31 7.79
N ILE A 52 5.81 17.06 7.40
CA ILE A 52 4.80 18.13 7.22
C ILE A 52 4.52 18.83 8.55
N GLY A 53 4.33 18.06 9.63
CA GLY A 53 4.07 18.63 10.96
C GLY A 53 5.21 19.52 11.45
N THR A 54 6.46 19.14 11.20
CA THR A 54 7.64 19.95 11.57
C THR A 54 7.81 21.18 10.68
N LEU A 55 7.53 21.08 9.37
CA LEU A 55 7.65 22.18 8.42
C LEU A 55 6.72 23.36 8.75
N PHE A 56 5.54 23.07 9.32
CA PHE A 56 4.54 24.07 9.70
C PHE A 56 4.49 24.35 11.21
N SER A 57 5.51 23.96 11.96
CA SER A 57 5.58 24.14 13.42
C SER A 57 5.40 25.59 13.90
N GLY A 58 5.75 26.58 13.08
CA GLY A 58 5.55 28.01 13.38
C GLY A 58 4.13 28.55 13.14
N MET A 59 3.25 27.79 12.51
CA MET A 59 1.88 28.18 12.18
C MET A 59 0.90 27.14 12.73
N ALA A 60 0.70 27.14 14.04
CA ALA A 60 -0.03 26.09 14.78
C ALA A 60 -1.34 25.64 14.12
N PHE A 61 -2.15 26.57 13.62
CA PHE A 61 -3.42 26.25 12.96
C PHE A 61 -3.24 25.56 11.58
N ILE A 62 -2.30 26.05 10.76
CA ILE A 62 -2.02 25.48 9.43
C ILE A 62 -1.27 24.15 9.56
N GLY A 63 -0.34 24.05 10.51
CA GLY A 63 0.37 22.82 10.81
C GLY A 63 -0.57 21.72 11.31
N PHE A 64 -1.54 22.04 12.16
CA PHE A 64 -2.54 21.09 12.61
C PHE A 64 -3.46 20.63 11.47
N LEU A 65 -4.03 21.56 10.69
CA LEU A 65 -4.87 21.23 9.54
C LEU A 65 -4.12 20.41 8.48
N GLY A 66 -2.88 20.81 8.18
CA GLY A 66 -2.01 20.11 7.24
C GLY A 66 -1.64 18.71 7.70
N ALA A 67 -1.14 18.57 8.93
CA ALA A 67 -0.79 17.26 9.49
C ALA A 67 -2.01 16.34 9.62
N PHE A 68 -3.15 16.85 10.09
CA PHE A 68 -4.39 16.07 10.20
C PHE A 68 -4.90 15.59 8.84
N SER A 69 -4.90 16.49 7.84
CA SER A 69 -5.31 16.12 6.48
C SER A 69 -4.36 15.11 5.85
N VAL A 70 -3.06 15.25 6.07
CA VAL A 70 -2.05 14.28 5.62
C VAL A 70 -2.28 12.92 6.27
N ILE A 71 -2.52 12.85 7.58
CA ILE A 71 -2.83 11.60 8.28
C ILE A 71 -4.10 10.95 7.70
N PHE A 72 -5.16 11.73 7.47
CA PHE A 72 -6.43 11.21 7.00
C PHE A 72 -6.34 10.66 5.56
N ILE A 73 -5.75 11.43 4.65
CA ILE A 73 -5.51 11.01 3.26
C ILE A 73 -4.57 9.80 3.23
N THR A 74 -3.56 9.79 4.08
CA THR A 74 -2.63 8.67 4.25
C THR A 74 -3.35 7.41 4.69
N LEU A 75 -4.25 7.49 5.68
CA LEU A 75 -5.04 6.34 6.13
C LEU A 75 -5.91 5.77 5.02
N ILE A 76 -6.56 6.63 4.24
CA ILE A 76 -7.38 6.21 3.10
C ILE A 76 -6.51 5.52 2.05
N LEU A 77 -5.38 6.10 1.69
CA LEU A 77 -4.46 5.54 0.70
C LEU A 77 -3.85 4.22 1.16
N ILE A 78 -3.37 4.14 2.40
CA ILE A 78 -2.84 2.90 2.97
C ILE A 78 -3.93 1.83 2.98
N SER A 79 -5.16 2.17 3.38
CA SER A 79 -6.27 1.20 3.39
C SER A 79 -6.58 0.69 1.99
N HIS A 80 -6.68 1.59 1.01
CA HIS A 80 -6.89 1.23 -0.40
C HIS A 80 -5.79 0.30 -0.92
N ILE A 81 -4.54 0.68 -0.71
CA ILE A 81 -3.38 -0.04 -1.23
C ILE A 81 -3.19 -1.38 -0.49
N ALA A 82 -3.44 -1.42 0.82
CA ALA A 82 -3.38 -2.64 1.61
C ALA A 82 -4.43 -3.65 1.18
N ILE A 83 -5.69 -3.23 1.03
CA ILE A 83 -6.79 -4.12 0.65
C ILE A 83 -6.55 -4.66 -0.76
N LEU A 84 -6.37 -3.77 -1.74
CA LEU A 84 -6.18 -4.20 -3.14
C LEU A 84 -4.85 -4.93 -3.35
N GLY A 85 -3.78 -4.48 -2.70
CA GLY A 85 -2.49 -5.13 -2.73
C GLY A 85 -2.55 -6.56 -2.18
N THR A 86 -3.20 -6.75 -1.02
CA THR A 86 -3.38 -8.09 -0.42
C THR A 86 -4.25 -8.99 -1.30
N ILE A 87 -5.32 -8.48 -1.90
CA ILE A 87 -6.11 -9.24 -2.86
C ILE A 87 -5.24 -9.67 -4.04
N GLY A 88 -4.44 -8.73 -4.57
CA GLY A 88 -3.48 -9.00 -5.63
C GLY A 88 -2.50 -10.10 -5.24
N THR A 89 -1.86 -10.01 -4.08
CA THR A 89 -0.87 -10.99 -3.65
C THR A 89 -1.47 -12.38 -3.41
N VAL A 90 -2.68 -12.46 -2.85
CA VAL A 90 -3.41 -13.72 -2.68
C VAL A 90 -3.70 -14.37 -4.04
N LEU A 91 -4.17 -13.59 -5.02
CA LEU A 91 -4.41 -14.08 -6.37
C LEU A 91 -3.11 -14.53 -7.06
N GLY A 92 -2.04 -13.73 -6.97
CA GLY A 92 -0.74 -14.05 -7.57
C GLY A 92 -0.18 -15.38 -7.05
N GLY A 93 -0.19 -15.58 -5.73
CA GLY A 93 0.30 -16.82 -5.11
C GLY A 93 -0.55 -18.03 -5.46
N TRP A 94 -1.88 -17.85 -5.56
CA TRP A 94 -2.79 -18.90 -6.02
C TRP A 94 -2.52 -19.30 -7.48
N PHE A 95 -2.32 -18.34 -8.38
CA PHE A 95 -2.02 -18.61 -9.79
C PHE A 95 -0.67 -19.33 -9.94
N ASN A 96 0.36 -18.89 -9.22
CA ASN A 96 1.66 -19.55 -9.25
C ASN A 96 1.57 -21.01 -8.77
N SER A 97 0.83 -21.26 -7.68
CA SER A 97 0.65 -22.60 -7.14
C SER A 97 0.02 -23.59 -8.13
N ARG A 98 -0.86 -23.10 -9.02
CA ARG A 98 -1.52 -23.91 -10.05
C ARG A 98 -0.63 -24.19 -11.25
N GLN A 99 0.30 -23.29 -11.53
CA GLN A 99 1.28 -23.48 -12.59
C GLN A 99 2.36 -24.48 -12.16
N SER A 100 2.79 -24.44 -10.90
CA SER A 100 3.79 -25.38 -10.38
C SER A 100 3.30 -26.83 -10.25
N THR A 101 1.99 -27.08 -10.37
CA THR A 101 1.38 -28.42 -10.32
C THR A 101 1.14 -29.05 -11.70
N ASN A 102 1.39 -28.34 -12.80
CA ASN A 102 1.36 -28.87 -14.18
C ASN A 102 2.79 -29.05 -14.70
#